data_AF-A0A1U9P9E4-F1
#
_entry.id   AF-A0A1U9P9E4-F1
#
_cell.length_a   1.000
_cell.length_b   1.000
_cell.length_c   1.000
_cell.angle_alpha   90.00
_cell.angle_beta   90.00
_cell.angle_gamma   90.00
#
_symmetry.space_group_name_H-M   'P 1'
#
loop_
_entity.id
_entity.type
_entity.pdbx_description
1 polymer ?
#
loop_
_entity_poly.entity_id
_entity_poly.type
_entity_poly.pdbx_seq_one_letter_code
_entity_poly.pdbx_strand_id
1 'polypeptide(L)'
;MAVPSLPPRADRPAGESKKEKREQAKAERKAEYERKRAARKAEYESKQAARASRKGGGKVSVPATSAEAAAPTAGAAPSAAQAAPAPARSGVKGPEARFDVPRPGGRLPSNGRSTHVALRATLLVTTCAFALGSCGVTGLVIGRSSVSVKPAALDDKDLDRYRLTDFPVQSAAVFAEEYASLCMTYAPENTDKRRESLARYISAGVDRDCGWNGKGKQQVKQANWDGTVEELPEYGKNGRYLNIQVTYTGGRTTTLSVPVYVKDLAGASGLRIVGNVGEMPLPVRDTAPALEKSEEVVDQELSTQLKDQVLAGYFKAWAASDTTALTRFTTPDATPAAVSGLAGALTAPVVQEVQALAPEGTEVGKKATYAQGQAVPARVTVVWGGGGADDAKAEVALKRSYRVTVVNTAQGWFIKDIHGGVMDPTGGRADTPSPASPTASPTVAPASGASAPAAPAAAPSGAASPASPKPAASAPAH
;
A
#
# COMPACT_ATOMS: atom_id res chain seq x y z
N MET A 1 -6.71 75.93 16.68
CA MET A 1 -5.98 74.73 16.23
C MET A 1 -4.63 74.71 16.93
N ALA A 2 -4.27 73.63 17.61
CA ALA A 2 -2.98 73.47 18.28
C ALA A 2 -2.45 72.06 18.00
N VAL A 3 -1.18 71.93 17.64
CA VAL A 3 -0.54 70.65 17.29
C VAL A 3 0.25 70.14 18.50
N PRO A 4 0.10 68.87 18.92
CA PRO A 4 0.90 68.33 20.03
C PRO A 4 2.35 68.08 19.62
N SER A 5 3.30 68.47 20.48
CA SER A 5 4.73 68.16 20.30
C SER A 5 5.05 66.71 20.71
N LEU A 6 5.97 66.07 19.97
CA LEU A 6 6.48 64.74 20.27
C LEU A 6 7.53 64.79 21.41
N PRO A 7 7.59 63.77 22.29
CA PRO A 7 8.57 63.71 23.38
C PRO A 7 9.99 63.36 22.90
N PRO A 8 11.03 63.71 23.68
CA PRO A 8 12.43 63.49 23.32
C PRO A 8 12.81 62.00 23.31
N ARG A 9 13.80 61.67 22.47
CA ARG A 9 14.27 60.30 22.23
C ARG A 9 15.27 59.90 23.32
N ALA A 10 14.99 58.84 24.07
CA ALA A 10 15.90 58.34 25.11
C ALA A 10 17.15 57.69 24.50
N ASP A 11 18.32 57.98 25.09
CA ASP A 11 19.59 57.39 24.69
C ASP A 11 19.64 55.89 24.99
N ARG A 12 20.19 55.14 24.03
CA ARG A 12 20.25 53.68 24.06
C ARG A 12 21.67 53.25 24.41
N PRO A 13 21.88 52.38 25.42
CA PRO A 13 23.23 52.02 25.85
C PRO A 13 24.03 51.32 24.74
N ALA A 14 25.34 51.54 24.76
CA ALA A 14 26.30 50.97 23.81
C ALA A 14 26.39 49.45 23.96
N GLY A 15 25.53 48.74 23.24
CA GLY A 15 25.56 47.28 23.17
C GLY A 15 26.75 46.79 22.34
N GLU A 16 27.44 45.76 22.84
CA GLU A 16 28.53 45.04 22.18
C GLU A 16 28.25 44.81 20.69
N SER A 17 29.28 44.97 19.86
CA SER A 17 29.06 44.98 18.43
C SER A 17 28.55 43.61 17.94
N LYS A 18 27.62 43.61 16.98
CA LYS A 18 27.18 42.39 16.28
C LYS A 18 28.33 41.56 15.68
N LYS A 19 29.52 42.18 15.53
CA LYS A 19 30.76 41.57 15.05
C LYS A 19 31.40 40.68 16.14
N GLU A 20 31.61 41.19 17.34
CA GLU A 20 32.23 40.45 18.45
C GLU A 20 31.45 39.18 18.79
N LYS A 21 30.12 39.28 18.93
CA LYS A 21 29.25 38.12 19.19
C LYS A 21 29.31 37.05 18.09
N ARG A 22 29.67 37.43 16.86
CA ARG A 22 29.87 36.50 15.72
C ARG A 22 31.26 35.89 15.71
N GLU A 23 32.27 36.56 16.25
CA GLU A 23 33.63 36.02 16.40
C GLU A 23 33.73 35.08 17.60
N GLN A 24 33.12 35.41 18.73
CA GLN A 24 33.01 34.52 19.90
C GLN A 24 32.30 33.20 19.54
N ALA A 25 31.17 33.26 18.85
CA ALA A 25 30.45 32.07 18.37
C ALA A 25 31.25 31.23 17.34
N LYS A 26 32.22 31.82 16.62
CA LYS A 26 33.15 31.07 15.76
C LYS A 26 34.25 30.38 16.59
N ALA A 27 34.78 31.06 17.61
CA ALA A 27 35.80 30.51 18.50
C ALA A 27 35.26 29.30 19.29
N GLU A 28 34.05 29.41 19.84
CA GLU A 28 33.37 28.32 20.56
C GLU A 28 33.15 27.08 19.67
N ARG A 29 32.63 27.28 18.45
CA ARG A 29 32.44 26.17 17.49
C ARG A 29 33.75 25.49 17.09
N LYS A 30 34.86 26.24 16.98
CA LYS A 30 36.18 25.68 16.72
C LYS A 30 36.67 24.84 17.90
N ALA A 31 36.54 25.34 19.13
CA ALA A 31 36.91 24.62 20.33
C ALA A 31 36.08 23.33 20.54
N GLU A 32 34.78 23.37 20.25
CA GLU A 32 33.91 22.20 20.31
C GLU A 32 34.30 21.13 19.27
N TYR A 33 34.63 21.56 18.04
CA TYR A 33 35.11 20.67 16.97
C TYR A 33 36.42 19.98 17.35
N GLU A 34 37.38 20.72 17.91
CA GLU A 34 38.66 20.17 18.37
C GLU A 34 38.48 19.17 19.53
N ARG A 35 37.60 19.47 20.50
CA ARG A 35 37.22 18.52 21.56
C ARG A 35 36.60 17.23 21.00
N LYS A 36 35.64 17.33 20.07
CA LYS A 36 35.00 16.17 19.41
C LYS A 36 36.01 15.35 18.59
N ARG A 37 36.97 15.99 17.95
CA ARG A 37 38.06 15.33 17.21
C ARG A 37 39.01 14.57 18.15
N ALA A 38 39.38 15.16 19.29
CA ALA A 38 40.22 14.51 20.31
C ALA A 38 39.53 13.28 20.92
N ALA A 39 38.25 13.40 21.28
CA ALA A 39 37.46 12.30 21.82
C ALA A 39 37.39 11.08 20.87
N ARG A 40 37.12 11.32 19.57
CA ARG A 40 37.12 10.25 18.56
C ARG A 40 38.49 9.59 18.37
N LYS A 41 39.59 10.33 18.52
CA LYS A 41 40.95 9.77 18.45
C LYS A 41 41.22 8.82 19.63
N ALA A 42 40.87 9.22 20.85
CA ALA A 42 41.00 8.37 22.04
C ALA A 42 40.09 7.12 21.98
N GLU A 43 38.89 7.24 21.44
CA GLU A 43 37.99 6.11 21.22
C GLU A 43 38.55 5.10 20.19
N TYR A 44 39.22 5.60 19.14
CA TYR A 44 39.88 4.75 18.15
C TYR A 44 41.09 4.02 18.74
N GLU A 45 41.95 4.73 19.48
CA GLU A 45 43.14 4.18 20.12
C GLU A 45 42.78 3.13 21.19
N SER A 46 41.77 3.38 22.02
CA SER A 46 41.28 2.39 23.00
C SER A 46 40.68 1.14 22.33
N LYS A 47 39.92 1.29 21.24
CA LYS A 47 39.42 0.16 20.43
C LYS A 47 40.55 -0.63 19.76
N GLN A 48 41.65 0.03 19.37
CA GLN A 48 42.83 -0.64 18.82
C GLN A 48 43.58 -1.43 19.90
N ALA A 49 43.79 -0.85 21.09
CA ALA A 49 44.41 -1.52 22.23
C ALA A 49 43.61 -2.76 22.68
N ALA A 50 42.28 -2.66 22.76
CA ALA A 50 41.39 -3.78 23.10
C ALA A 50 41.40 -4.91 22.05
N ARG A 51 41.71 -4.60 20.79
CA ARG A 51 41.91 -5.61 19.73
C ARG A 51 43.29 -6.26 19.81
N ALA A 52 44.31 -5.51 20.24
CA ALA A 52 45.66 -6.05 20.45
C ALA A 52 45.70 -7.04 21.62
N SER A 53 45.09 -6.70 22.77
CA SER A 53 45.08 -7.58 23.95
C SER A 53 44.36 -8.91 23.69
N ARG A 54 43.23 -8.90 22.95
CA ARG A 54 42.53 -10.13 22.54
C ARG A 54 43.33 -11.05 21.62
N LYS A 55 44.41 -10.58 21.00
CA LYS A 55 45.25 -11.38 20.09
C LYS A 55 46.50 -11.98 20.74
N GLY A 56 46.76 -11.64 22.02
CA GLY A 56 47.91 -12.14 22.79
C GLY A 56 47.58 -13.15 23.90
N GLY A 57 46.30 -13.45 24.14
CA GLY A 57 45.87 -14.40 25.17
C GLY A 57 46.17 -15.86 24.80
N GLY A 58 47.32 -16.37 25.24
CA GLY A 58 47.74 -17.75 25.04
C GLY A 58 46.85 -18.78 25.77
N LYS A 59 46.95 -20.04 25.32
CA LYS A 59 46.20 -21.19 25.88
C LYS A 59 46.41 -21.31 27.39
N VAL A 60 45.33 -21.32 28.17
CA VAL A 60 45.31 -21.89 29.52
C VAL A 60 44.44 -23.13 29.49
N SER A 61 45.07 -24.27 29.74
CA SER A 61 44.43 -25.59 29.88
C SER A 61 43.84 -25.75 31.28
N VAL A 62 42.63 -26.31 31.37
CA VAL A 62 41.96 -26.74 32.61
C VAL A 62 41.48 -28.18 32.40
N PRO A 63 41.62 -29.10 33.38
CA PRO A 63 41.69 -30.53 33.12
C PRO A 63 40.32 -31.24 33.04
N ALA A 64 40.36 -32.47 32.52
CA ALA A 64 39.21 -33.38 32.45
C ALA A 64 38.85 -34.00 33.82
N THR A 65 37.61 -34.45 33.95
CA THR A 65 37.16 -35.35 35.02
C THR A 65 36.35 -36.47 34.37
N SER A 66 36.63 -37.72 34.74
CA SER A 66 36.09 -38.94 34.12
C SER A 66 34.96 -39.55 34.94
N ALA A 67 33.91 -40.04 34.27
CA ALA A 67 32.95 -41.10 34.68
C ALA A 67 31.81 -41.16 33.63
N GLU A 68 31.09 -42.25 33.37
CA GLU A 68 31.40 -43.70 33.41
C GLU A 68 30.42 -44.39 32.41
N ALA A 69 30.56 -45.69 32.19
CA ALA A 69 29.96 -46.43 31.06
C ALA A 69 28.43 -46.61 31.08
N ALA A 70 27.82 -46.65 29.88
CA ALA A 70 26.81 -47.66 29.50
C ALA A 70 26.60 -47.73 27.96
N ALA A 71 26.53 -48.95 27.43
CA ALA A 71 26.11 -49.37 26.08
C ALA A 71 25.52 -50.79 26.20
N PRO A 72 24.95 -51.46 25.17
CA PRO A 72 24.68 -51.10 23.76
C PRO A 72 23.14 -51.07 23.48
N THR A 73 22.55 -50.93 22.29
CA THR A 73 22.64 -51.67 20.99
C THR A 73 22.02 -50.81 19.87
N ALA A 74 22.65 -50.57 18.72
CA ALA A 74 22.88 -51.43 17.54
C ALA A 74 21.87 -51.19 16.40
N GLY A 75 22.35 -50.92 15.18
CA GLY A 75 21.51 -50.82 13.97
C GLY A 75 22.18 -50.15 12.76
N ALA A 76 22.20 -50.88 11.63
CA ALA A 76 22.52 -50.48 10.25
C ALA A 76 24.00 -50.41 9.81
N ALA A 77 24.35 -51.33 8.91
CA ALA A 77 25.58 -51.40 8.10
C ALA A 77 25.31 -50.90 6.65
N PRO A 78 26.32 -50.73 5.77
CA PRO A 78 26.25 -49.77 4.68
C PRO A 78 26.09 -50.33 3.25
N SER A 79 25.65 -49.42 2.36
CA SER A 79 26.13 -49.14 0.99
C SER A 79 26.73 -50.27 0.12
N ALA A 80 26.08 -50.55 -1.00
CA ALA A 80 26.73 -50.93 -2.27
C ALA A 80 25.81 -50.63 -3.47
N ALA A 81 26.31 -49.95 -4.50
CA ALA A 81 25.66 -49.84 -5.81
C ALA A 81 26.74 -49.90 -6.92
N GLN A 82 26.54 -50.79 -7.88
CA GLN A 82 27.54 -51.17 -8.90
C GLN A 82 27.45 -50.31 -10.18
N ALA A 83 28.44 -50.47 -11.06
CA ALA A 83 28.59 -49.69 -12.29
C ALA A 83 28.15 -50.45 -13.55
N ALA A 84 27.63 -49.69 -14.54
CA ALA A 84 27.59 -49.97 -15.99
C ALA A 84 26.72 -51.17 -16.48
N PRO A 85 26.34 -51.27 -17.78
CA PRO A 85 26.77 -50.48 -18.95
C PRO A 85 25.64 -49.89 -19.84
N ALA A 86 26.03 -49.22 -20.94
CA ALA A 86 25.16 -48.67 -22.00
C ALA A 86 24.88 -49.69 -23.14
N PRO A 87 23.93 -49.43 -24.07
CA PRO A 87 24.05 -48.44 -25.17
C PRO A 87 22.77 -47.53 -25.30
N ALA A 88 22.43 -46.77 -26.36
CA ALA A 88 22.87 -46.72 -27.77
C ALA A 88 22.87 -45.30 -28.42
N ARG A 89 22.44 -45.14 -29.69
CA ARG A 89 22.74 -43.99 -30.59
C ARG A 89 21.54 -43.20 -31.14
N SER A 90 21.63 -41.86 -31.06
CA SER A 90 21.31 -40.82 -32.09
C SER A 90 21.40 -39.40 -31.45
N GLY A 91 21.54 -38.26 -32.17
CA GLY A 91 21.93 -38.04 -33.58
C GLY A 91 21.85 -36.56 -34.04
N VAL A 92 22.65 -36.20 -35.07
CA VAL A 92 22.53 -35.03 -36.00
C VAL A 92 22.80 -33.57 -35.50
N LYS A 93 23.98 -33.05 -35.90
CA LYS A 93 24.37 -31.67 -36.35
C LYS A 93 24.09 -30.39 -35.49
N GLY A 94 25.16 -29.67 -35.14
CA GLY A 94 25.19 -28.22 -34.81
C GLY A 94 26.54 -27.78 -34.23
N PRO A 95 27.09 -26.57 -34.49
CA PRO A 95 28.48 -26.25 -34.16
C PRO A 95 28.69 -25.71 -32.73
N GLU A 96 29.57 -26.37 -31.97
CA GLU A 96 29.98 -25.92 -30.64
C GLU A 96 31.25 -25.04 -30.67
N ALA A 97 31.16 -23.84 -30.11
CA ALA A 97 32.34 -23.10 -29.65
C ALA A 97 32.83 -23.74 -28.34
N ARG A 98 34.01 -24.37 -28.37
CA ARG A 98 34.54 -25.11 -27.22
C ARG A 98 34.94 -24.19 -26.08
N PHE A 99 34.44 -24.50 -24.88
CA PHE A 99 34.85 -23.89 -23.63
C PHE A 99 36.22 -24.46 -23.22
N ASP A 100 37.28 -23.67 -23.32
CA ASP A 100 38.63 -24.13 -22.95
C ASP A 100 38.83 -24.01 -21.43
N VAL A 101 39.15 -25.13 -20.78
CA VAL A 101 39.29 -25.23 -19.32
C VAL A 101 40.78 -25.36 -18.98
N PRO A 102 41.43 -24.34 -18.38
CA PRO A 102 42.85 -24.39 -18.08
C PRO A 102 43.22 -25.53 -17.11
N ARG A 103 44.29 -26.27 -17.44
CA ARG A 103 44.79 -27.36 -16.60
C ARG A 103 45.33 -26.82 -15.25
N PRO A 104 45.13 -27.54 -14.13
CA PRO A 104 45.68 -27.14 -12.84
C PRO A 104 47.22 -27.13 -12.86
N GLY A 105 47.84 -26.04 -12.40
CA GLY A 105 49.30 -25.93 -12.21
C GLY A 105 50.05 -24.97 -13.15
N GLY A 106 49.37 -24.36 -14.13
CA GLY A 106 49.98 -23.33 -14.99
C GLY A 106 50.21 -21.99 -14.28
N ARG A 107 51.39 -21.37 -14.47
CA ARG A 107 51.67 -20.01 -13.98
C ARG A 107 50.98 -18.97 -14.88
N LEU A 108 50.24 -18.05 -14.28
CA LEU A 108 49.55 -16.97 -15.01
C LEU A 108 50.54 -15.94 -15.60
N PRO A 109 50.33 -15.43 -16.82
CA PRO A 109 51.15 -14.38 -17.41
C PRO A 109 50.94 -13.04 -16.68
N SER A 110 52.04 -12.32 -16.43
CA SER A 110 52.08 -11.15 -15.54
C SER A 110 51.66 -9.83 -16.21
N ASN A 111 50.41 -9.71 -16.67
CA ASN A 111 49.84 -8.45 -17.17
C ASN A 111 48.59 -8.04 -16.38
N GLY A 112 48.80 -7.56 -15.15
CA GLY A 112 47.71 -7.26 -14.20
C GLY A 112 47.99 -6.09 -13.26
N ARG A 113 48.25 -4.88 -13.81
CA ARG A 113 48.42 -3.64 -13.01
C ARG A 113 47.39 -2.54 -13.28
N SER A 114 46.70 -2.53 -14.42
CA SER A 114 45.69 -1.50 -14.76
C SER A 114 44.28 -1.84 -14.25
N THR A 115 43.85 -3.09 -14.37
CA THR A 115 42.49 -3.54 -13.98
C THR A 115 42.22 -3.47 -12.48
N HIS A 116 43.23 -3.75 -11.64
CA HIS A 116 43.09 -3.63 -10.18
C HIS A 116 42.96 -2.18 -9.68
N VAL A 117 43.43 -1.19 -10.44
CA VAL A 117 43.27 0.23 -10.08
C VAL A 117 41.85 0.70 -10.39
N ALA A 118 41.34 0.37 -11.58
CA ALA A 118 39.96 0.68 -11.95
C ALA A 118 38.94 0.06 -10.99
N LEU A 119 39.13 -1.21 -10.61
CA LEU A 119 38.21 -1.93 -9.71
C LEU A 119 38.30 -1.43 -8.26
N ARG A 120 39.47 -0.95 -7.80
CA ARG A 120 39.59 -0.27 -6.50
C ARG A 120 38.98 1.14 -6.50
N ALA A 121 39.08 1.86 -7.63
CA ALA A 121 38.48 3.19 -7.77
C ALA A 121 36.95 3.14 -7.74
N THR A 122 36.31 2.21 -8.49
CA THR A 122 34.84 2.07 -8.47
C THR A 122 34.30 1.61 -7.10
N LEU A 123 35.03 0.75 -6.39
CA LEU A 123 34.65 0.30 -5.04
C LEU A 123 34.77 1.44 -4.00
N LEU A 124 35.78 2.33 -4.13
CA LEU A 124 35.91 3.53 -3.30
C LEU A 124 34.86 4.60 -3.62
N VAL A 125 34.55 4.83 -4.91
CA VAL A 125 33.51 5.79 -5.31
C VAL A 125 32.11 5.33 -4.86
N THR A 126 31.79 4.04 -5.00
CA THR A 126 30.49 3.50 -4.52
C THR A 126 30.37 3.52 -3.00
N THR A 127 31.42 3.16 -2.25
CA THR A 127 31.38 3.27 -0.78
C THR A 127 31.29 4.72 -0.28
N CYS A 128 31.94 5.68 -0.95
CA CYS A 128 31.74 7.11 -0.67
C CYS A 128 30.31 7.59 -1.00
N ALA A 129 29.71 7.12 -2.10
CA ALA A 129 28.33 7.45 -2.45
C ALA A 129 27.32 6.92 -1.41
N PHE A 130 27.48 5.67 -0.94
CA PHE A 130 26.64 5.11 0.13
C PHE A 130 26.88 5.79 1.49
N ALA A 131 28.10 6.20 1.81
CA ALA A 131 28.41 6.95 3.04
C ALA A 131 27.81 8.37 3.05
N LEU A 132 27.74 9.03 1.89
CA LEU A 132 27.11 10.35 1.76
C LEU A 132 25.57 10.25 1.69
N GLY A 133 25.02 9.22 1.04
CA GLY A 133 23.58 8.93 1.03
C GLY A 133 23.02 8.63 2.43
N SER A 134 23.75 7.86 3.24
CA SER A 134 23.32 7.53 4.62
C SER A 134 23.38 8.71 5.60
N CYS A 135 24.20 9.74 5.33
CA CYS A 135 24.18 11.00 6.09
C CYS A 135 22.97 11.89 5.75
N GLY A 136 22.38 11.76 4.56
CA GLY A 136 21.24 12.57 4.14
C GLY A 136 19.92 12.17 4.80
N VAL A 137 19.65 10.86 4.93
CA VAL A 137 18.36 10.36 5.43
C VAL A 137 18.28 10.40 6.97
N THR A 138 19.40 10.16 7.67
CA THR A 138 19.44 10.20 9.14
C THR A 138 19.32 11.63 9.70
N GLY A 139 19.61 12.65 8.89
CA GLY A 139 19.46 14.06 9.26
C GLY A 139 18.03 14.61 9.19
N LEU A 140 17.11 13.94 8.47
CA LEU A 140 15.76 14.47 8.23
C LEU A 140 14.73 14.03 9.29
N VAL A 141 15.02 12.97 10.07
CA VAL A 141 14.09 12.42 11.08
C VAL A 141 14.40 12.93 12.50
N ILE A 142 15.62 13.41 12.77
CA ILE A 142 16.00 14.09 14.03
C ILE A 142 15.99 15.63 13.82
N GLY A 143 14.96 16.10 13.12
CA GLY A 143 14.71 17.50 12.80
C GLY A 143 13.38 18.03 13.36
N ARG A 144 12.73 17.30 14.27
CA ARG A 144 11.51 17.77 14.95
C ARG A 144 11.91 18.72 16.08
N SER A 145 11.70 20.01 15.84
CA SER A 145 12.14 21.13 16.68
C SER A 145 11.53 21.12 18.09
N SER A 146 12.15 20.38 19.02
CA SER A 146 11.99 20.62 20.47
C SER A 146 12.76 21.88 20.89
N VAL A 147 12.39 23.02 20.30
CA VAL A 147 12.70 24.31 20.93
C VAL A 147 11.85 24.35 22.19
N SER A 148 12.49 24.35 23.35
CA SER A 148 11.84 24.67 24.63
C SER A 148 11.47 26.16 24.63
N VAL A 149 10.49 26.52 23.82
CA VAL A 149 9.78 27.79 23.94
C VAL A 149 9.16 27.75 25.34
N LYS A 150 9.50 28.72 26.20
CA LYS A 150 8.69 28.98 27.42
C LYS A 150 7.23 28.98 26.96
N PRO A 151 6.32 28.19 27.54
CA PRO A 151 4.95 28.15 27.04
C PRO A 151 4.38 29.57 27.13
N ALA A 152 4.25 30.22 25.96
CA ALA A 152 3.10 31.06 25.74
C ALA A 152 1.93 30.12 26.02
N ALA A 153 1.14 30.42 27.05
CA ALA A 153 0.00 29.59 27.39
C ALA A 153 -0.88 29.52 26.14
N LEU A 154 -0.93 28.34 25.52
CA LEU A 154 -1.84 28.07 24.42
C LEU A 154 -3.23 28.32 25.00
N ASP A 155 -3.95 29.29 24.42
CA ASP A 155 -5.32 29.52 24.83
C ASP A 155 -6.22 28.40 24.32
N ASP A 156 -7.44 28.31 24.86
CA ASP A 156 -8.36 27.23 24.50
C ASP A 156 -8.69 27.22 22.99
N LYS A 157 -8.59 28.38 22.31
CA LYS A 157 -8.83 28.49 20.87
C LYS A 157 -7.67 27.93 20.05
N ASP A 158 -6.44 28.06 20.51
CA ASP A 158 -5.29 27.39 19.89
C ASP A 158 -5.31 25.88 20.18
N LEU A 159 -5.74 25.45 21.37
CA LEU A 159 -5.94 24.03 21.67
C LEU A 159 -6.98 23.39 20.73
N ASP A 160 -8.13 24.04 20.53
CA ASP A 160 -9.19 23.58 19.62
C ASP A 160 -8.77 23.68 18.14
N ARG A 161 -8.16 24.80 17.72
CA ARG A 161 -7.67 25.01 16.34
C ARG A 161 -6.68 23.93 15.91
N TYR A 162 -5.79 23.53 16.81
CA TYR A 162 -4.78 22.51 16.55
C TYR A 162 -5.19 21.11 17.03
N ARG A 163 -6.42 20.93 17.53
CA ARG A 163 -6.98 19.66 18.02
C ARG A 163 -6.08 18.96 19.05
N LEU A 164 -5.42 19.74 19.90
CA LEU A 164 -4.47 19.23 20.91
C LEU A 164 -5.17 18.56 22.11
N THR A 165 -6.48 18.70 22.17
CA THR A 165 -7.41 18.10 23.12
C THR A 165 -8.15 16.86 22.56
N ASP A 166 -8.03 16.59 21.25
CA ASP A 166 -8.65 15.45 20.59
C ASP A 166 -7.82 14.17 20.75
N PHE A 167 -8.47 13.02 20.64
CA PHE A 167 -7.78 11.74 20.56
C PHE A 167 -7.00 11.63 19.22
N PRO A 168 -5.69 11.34 19.22
CA PRO A 168 -4.85 11.39 18.02
C PRO A 168 -5.00 10.13 17.14
N VAL A 169 -6.18 9.97 16.55
CA VAL A 169 -6.66 8.74 15.87
C VAL A 169 -5.61 8.10 14.95
N GLN A 170 -4.99 8.83 14.03
CA GLN A 170 -4.00 8.26 13.10
C GLN A 170 -2.78 7.64 13.81
N SER A 171 -2.30 8.24 14.91
CA SER A 171 -1.17 7.68 15.66
C SER A 171 -1.56 6.42 16.44
N ALA A 172 -2.78 6.40 16.98
CA ALA A 172 -3.35 5.26 17.68
C ALA A 172 -3.68 4.11 16.70
N ALA A 173 -4.13 4.43 15.49
CA ALA A 173 -4.41 3.48 14.41
C ALA A 173 -3.15 2.71 14.02
N VAL A 174 -2.05 3.41 13.67
CA VAL A 174 -0.77 2.75 13.32
C VAL A 174 -0.25 1.89 14.47
N PHE A 175 -0.33 2.39 15.72
CA PHE A 175 0.07 1.62 16.90
C PHE A 175 -0.80 0.36 17.12
N ALA A 176 -2.10 0.44 16.83
CA ALA A 176 -3.03 -0.68 16.90
C ALA A 176 -2.86 -1.66 15.73
N GLU A 177 -2.51 -1.20 14.52
CA GLU A 177 -2.17 -2.02 13.36
C GLU A 177 -0.92 -2.87 13.62
N GLU A 178 0.15 -2.24 14.11
CA GLU A 178 1.41 -2.93 14.49
C GLU A 178 1.15 -3.98 15.58
N TYR A 179 0.37 -3.60 16.61
CA TYR A 179 -0.01 -4.50 17.68
C TYR A 179 -0.90 -5.67 17.19
N ALA A 180 -1.91 -5.41 16.37
CA ALA A 180 -2.81 -6.43 15.83
C ALA A 180 -2.07 -7.42 14.92
N SER A 181 -1.15 -6.92 14.08
CA SER A 181 -0.27 -7.75 13.24
C SER A 181 0.56 -8.73 14.09
N LEU A 182 1.11 -8.26 15.21
CA LEU A 182 1.90 -9.07 16.16
C LEU A 182 1.04 -10.00 17.03
N CYS A 183 -0.13 -9.54 17.49
CA CYS A 183 -1.08 -10.34 18.26
C CYS A 183 -1.58 -11.52 17.42
N MET A 184 -1.98 -11.27 16.18
CA MET A 184 -2.59 -12.29 15.30
C MET A 184 -1.57 -13.10 14.49
N THR A 185 -0.26 -12.84 14.65
CA THR A 185 0.84 -13.66 14.12
C THR A 185 1.47 -14.46 15.26
N TYR A 186 1.37 -15.79 15.22
CA TYR A 186 1.89 -16.67 16.27
C TYR A 186 2.39 -18.01 15.72
N ALA A 187 3.44 -18.53 16.35
CA ALA A 187 3.97 -19.86 16.10
C ALA A 187 4.78 -20.32 17.34
N PRO A 188 4.74 -21.61 17.74
CA PRO A 188 5.40 -22.11 18.96
C PRO A 188 6.88 -21.75 19.05
N GLU A 189 7.57 -21.74 17.91
CA GLU A 189 9.01 -21.52 17.79
C GLU A 189 9.46 -20.09 18.13
N ASN A 190 8.53 -19.12 18.16
CA ASN A 190 8.83 -17.71 18.40
C ASN A 190 8.15 -17.13 19.66
N THR A 191 7.58 -17.97 20.52
CA THR A 191 6.74 -17.59 21.66
C THR A 191 7.35 -16.50 22.54
N ASP A 192 8.58 -16.68 23.04
CA ASP A 192 9.18 -15.70 23.96
C ASP A 192 9.52 -14.36 23.30
N LYS A 193 10.00 -14.37 22.05
CA LYS A 193 10.27 -13.15 21.28
C LYS A 193 8.98 -12.37 20.99
N ARG A 194 7.90 -13.08 20.66
CA ARG A 194 6.56 -12.50 20.48
C ARG A 194 6.07 -11.86 21.78
N ARG A 195 6.17 -12.58 22.91
CA ARG A 195 5.77 -12.10 24.25
C ARG A 195 6.57 -10.88 24.71
N GLU A 196 7.88 -10.85 24.45
CA GLU A 196 8.73 -9.67 24.71
C GLU A 196 8.32 -8.47 23.85
N SER A 197 7.97 -8.72 22.59
CA SER A 197 7.51 -7.68 21.66
C SER A 197 6.13 -7.12 22.05
N LEU A 198 5.17 -7.98 22.41
CA LEU A 198 3.83 -7.60 22.88
C LEU A 198 3.88 -6.76 24.16
N ALA A 199 4.78 -7.10 25.09
CA ALA A 199 4.98 -6.37 26.35
C ALA A 199 5.32 -4.87 26.18
N ARG A 200 5.78 -4.46 24.98
CA ARG A 200 6.06 -3.05 24.65
C ARG A 200 4.79 -2.24 24.41
N TYR A 201 3.73 -2.89 23.90
CA TYR A 201 2.45 -2.28 23.56
C TYR A 201 1.44 -2.31 24.74
N ILE A 202 1.39 -3.42 25.47
CA ILE A 202 0.27 -3.71 26.39
C ILE A 202 0.46 -3.19 27.82
N SER A 203 -0.63 -2.84 28.50
CA SER A 203 -0.62 -2.55 29.94
C SER A 203 -0.44 -3.86 30.76
N ALA A 204 -0.13 -3.74 32.05
CA ALA A 204 0.20 -4.89 32.89
C ALA A 204 -0.95 -5.88 33.13
N GLY A 205 -2.21 -5.45 32.93
CA GLY A 205 -3.42 -6.30 33.11
C GLY A 205 -3.88 -7.02 31.85
N VAL A 206 -3.23 -6.79 30.71
CA VAL A 206 -3.56 -7.42 29.42
C VAL A 206 -2.80 -8.75 29.28
N ASP A 207 -3.43 -9.73 28.64
CA ASP A 207 -2.80 -11.01 28.36
C ASP A 207 -1.54 -10.84 27.50
N ARG A 208 -0.41 -11.31 28.05
CA ARG A 208 0.92 -11.26 27.43
C ARG A 208 1.03 -12.10 26.17
N ASP A 209 0.16 -13.10 25.99
CA ASP A 209 0.12 -13.94 24.80
C ASP A 209 -1.06 -13.58 23.86
N CYS A 210 -1.84 -12.56 24.18
CA CYS A 210 -2.97 -12.05 23.38
C CYS A 210 -4.03 -13.12 23.06
N GLY A 211 -4.47 -13.87 24.08
CA GLY A 211 -5.45 -14.95 23.98
C GLY A 211 -4.92 -16.26 23.39
N TRP A 212 -3.65 -16.30 22.95
CA TRP A 212 -3.08 -17.47 22.30
C TRP A 212 -2.57 -18.51 23.30
N ASN A 213 -3.08 -19.74 23.20
CA ASN A 213 -2.75 -20.87 24.09
C ASN A 213 -1.40 -21.58 23.80
N GLY A 214 -0.53 -20.99 22.99
CA GLY A 214 0.76 -21.57 22.60
C GLY A 214 0.69 -22.67 21.52
N LYS A 215 -0.49 -23.00 20.97
CA LYS A 215 -0.67 -24.08 19.99
C LYS A 215 -1.10 -23.57 18.60
N GLY A 216 -0.70 -24.28 17.55
CA GLY A 216 -1.00 -23.92 16.16
C GLY A 216 -0.16 -22.75 15.65
N LYS A 217 -0.35 -22.40 14.38
CA LYS A 217 0.39 -21.34 13.69
C LYS A 217 -0.57 -20.45 12.91
N GLN A 218 -0.30 -19.15 12.91
CA GLN A 218 -1.05 -18.17 12.13
C GLN A 218 -0.11 -17.04 11.69
N GLN A 219 -0.34 -16.50 10.49
CA GLN A 219 0.41 -15.38 9.97
C GLN A 219 -0.53 -14.33 9.37
N VAL A 220 -0.33 -13.08 9.78
CA VAL A 220 -0.97 -11.91 9.18
C VAL A 220 -0.24 -11.54 7.89
N LYS A 221 -1.00 -11.34 6.81
CA LYS A 221 -0.54 -10.72 5.56
C LYS A 221 -0.61 -9.20 5.65
N GLN A 222 -1.67 -8.67 6.25
CA GLN A 222 -1.91 -7.24 6.40
C GLN A 222 -2.85 -6.97 7.58
N ALA A 223 -2.62 -5.88 8.31
CA ALA A 223 -3.54 -5.32 9.29
C ALA A 223 -3.70 -3.82 8.98
N ASN A 224 -4.93 -3.34 8.81
CA ASN A 224 -5.21 -1.90 8.63
C ASN A 224 -6.39 -1.48 9.51
N TRP A 225 -6.36 -0.27 10.04
CA TRP A 225 -7.51 0.37 10.66
C TRP A 225 -8.60 0.63 9.61
N ASP A 226 -9.85 0.30 9.95
CA ASP A 226 -10.98 0.38 9.00
C ASP A 226 -11.75 1.71 9.01
N GLY A 227 -11.27 2.67 9.78
CA GLY A 227 -11.93 3.96 9.97
C GLY A 227 -12.82 4.03 11.21
N THR A 228 -13.18 2.90 11.83
CA THR A 228 -14.06 2.88 13.01
C THR A 228 -13.31 3.30 14.27
N VAL A 229 -13.93 4.20 15.04
CA VAL A 229 -13.48 4.63 16.36
C VAL A 229 -14.68 4.68 17.28
N GLU A 230 -14.58 4.03 18.43
CA GLU A 230 -15.59 4.06 19.50
C GLU A 230 -14.92 4.58 20.79
N GLU A 231 -15.69 5.24 21.66
CA GLU A 231 -15.17 5.72 22.95
C GLU A 231 -14.91 4.54 23.90
N LEU A 232 -13.76 4.56 24.59
CA LEU A 232 -13.47 3.65 25.70
C LEU A 232 -13.82 4.41 27.00
N PRO A 233 -15.05 4.26 27.54
CA PRO A 233 -15.61 5.20 28.52
C PRO A 233 -14.81 5.26 29.83
N GLU A 234 -14.11 4.18 30.21
CA GLU A 234 -13.25 4.10 31.39
C GLU A 234 -12.07 5.08 31.34
N TYR A 235 -11.70 5.56 30.14
CA TYR A 235 -10.61 6.49 29.90
C TYR A 235 -11.06 7.81 29.26
N GLY A 236 -12.38 7.97 28.99
CA GLY A 236 -12.97 9.16 28.36
C GLY A 236 -12.18 9.60 27.13
N LYS A 237 -11.90 10.92 27.02
CA LYS A 237 -11.14 11.51 25.90
C LYS A 237 -9.76 10.87 25.63
N ASN A 238 -9.17 10.15 26.59
CA ASN A 238 -7.86 9.54 26.45
C ASN A 238 -7.90 8.09 25.93
N GLY A 239 -9.09 7.47 25.77
CA GLY A 239 -9.20 6.09 25.31
C GLY A 239 -10.20 5.90 24.18
N ARG A 240 -9.87 5.03 23.22
CA ARG A 240 -10.76 4.60 22.13
C ARG A 240 -10.61 3.11 21.85
N TYR A 241 -11.69 2.48 21.42
CA TYR A 241 -11.60 1.25 20.63
C TYR A 241 -11.34 1.61 19.17
N LEU A 242 -10.36 0.94 18.55
CA LEU A 242 -10.09 1.05 17.12
C LEU A 242 -10.27 -0.33 16.48
N ASN A 243 -11.04 -0.41 15.40
CA ASN A 243 -11.24 -1.66 14.67
C ASN A 243 -10.19 -1.82 13.57
N ILE A 244 -9.45 -2.93 13.64
CA ILE A 244 -8.37 -3.27 12.72
C ILE A 244 -8.79 -4.47 11.89
N GLN A 245 -8.93 -4.30 10.57
CA GLN A 245 -9.14 -5.40 9.64
C GLN A 245 -7.82 -6.17 9.46
N VAL A 246 -7.83 -7.45 9.86
CA VAL A 246 -6.68 -8.35 9.79
C VAL A 246 -6.92 -9.38 8.69
N THR A 247 -6.10 -9.34 7.64
CA THR A 247 -6.06 -10.32 6.55
C THR A 247 -4.93 -11.31 6.78
N TYR A 248 -5.24 -12.60 6.82
CA TYR A 248 -4.26 -13.67 7.01
C TYR A 248 -3.61 -14.11 5.68
N THR A 249 -2.46 -14.77 5.74
CA THR A 249 -1.80 -15.35 4.55
C THR A 249 -2.72 -16.31 3.77
N GLY A 250 -3.62 -17.01 4.48
CA GLY A 250 -4.65 -17.89 3.87
C GLY A 250 -5.88 -17.17 3.29
N GLY A 251 -5.88 -15.83 3.17
CA GLY A 251 -6.94 -15.07 2.51
C GLY A 251 -8.20 -14.76 3.36
N ARG A 252 -8.40 -15.44 4.49
CA ARG A 252 -9.43 -15.04 5.47
C ARG A 252 -9.14 -13.61 5.97
N THR A 253 -10.19 -12.82 6.15
CA THR A 253 -10.13 -11.51 6.81
C THR A 253 -11.06 -11.52 8.01
N THR A 254 -10.73 -10.78 9.07
CA THR A 254 -11.56 -10.57 10.26
C THR A 254 -11.35 -9.15 10.79
N THR A 255 -12.20 -8.67 11.69
CA THR A 255 -11.98 -7.39 12.39
C THR A 255 -11.52 -7.65 13.82
N LEU A 256 -10.55 -6.88 14.30
CA LEU A 256 -10.04 -6.95 15.67
C LEU A 256 -10.29 -5.60 16.35
N SER A 257 -11.12 -5.57 17.39
CA SER A 257 -11.32 -4.37 18.20
C SER A 257 -10.20 -4.23 19.23
N VAL A 258 -9.50 -3.10 19.19
CA VAL A 258 -8.29 -2.84 19.96
C VAL A 258 -8.49 -1.64 20.91
N PRO A 259 -8.49 -1.84 22.24
CA PRO A 259 -8.62 -0.76 23.22
C PRO A 259 -7.30 -0.01 23.40
N VAL A 260 -7.20 1.18 22.82
CA VAL A 260 -6.01 2.05 22.86
C VAL A 260 -6.22 3.23 23.80
N TYR A 261 -5.26 3.43 24.70
CA TYR A 261 -5.12 4.60 25.54
C TYR A 261 -3.96 5.49 25.06
N VAL A 262 -4.12 6.80 25.20
CA VAL A 262 -3.10 7.82 24.97
C VAL A 262 -2.92 8.61 26.28
N LYS A 263 -1.68 8.76 26.76
CA LYS A 263 -1.41 9.55 27.97
C LYS A 263 -1.48 11.05 27.73
N ASP A 264 -0.91 11.50 26.62
CA ASP A 264 -0.75 12.90 26.24
C ASP A 264 -1.29 13.09 24.82
N LEU A 265 -2.42 13.78 24.72
CA LEU A 265 -3.16 14.01 23.48
C LEU A 265 -2.41 14.95 22.55
N ALA A 266 -1.89 16.06 23.08
CA ALA A 266 -1.22 17.11 22.33
C ALA A 266 0.09 16.63 21.68
N GLY A 267 0.86 15.80 22.39
CA GLY A 267 2.08 15.17 21.86
C GLY A 267 1.87 13.82 21.20
N ALA A 268 0.64 13.28 21.19
CA ALA A 268 0.29 11.92 20.78
C ALA A 268 1.20 10.85 21.42
N SER A 269 1.47 11.00 22.72
CA SER A 269 2.52 10.25 23.43
C SER A 269 1.99 9.39 24.58
N GLY A 270 2.75 8.34 24.93
CA GLY A 270 2.34 7.36 25.94
C GLY A 270 1.19 6.45 25.49
N LEU A 271 1.16 6.08 24.21
CA LEU A 271 0.27 5.05 23.64
C LEU A 271 0.40 3.71 24.39
N ARG A 272 -0.74 3.07 24.68
CA ARG A 272 -0.80 1.75 25.33
C ARG A 272 -2.07 1.00 24.94
N ILE A 273 -1.97 -0.32 24.78
CA ILE A 273 -3.13 -1.21 24.72
C ILE A 273 -3.56 -1.51 26.16
N VAL A 274 -4.81 -1.20 26.51
CA VAL A 274 -5.27 -1.21 27.92
C VAL A 274 -6.23 -2.34 28.27
N GLY A 275 -6.69 -3.12 27.29
CA GLY A 275 -7.51 -4.31 27.47
C GLY A 275 -7.13 -5.42 26.49
N ASN A 276 -7.72 -6.60 26.68
CA ASN A 276 -7.63 -7.68 25.69
C ASN A 276 -8.43 -7.30 24.43
N VAL A 277 -8.00 -7.81 23.28
CA VAL A 277 -8.68 -7.60 22.00
C VAL A 277 -9.91 -8.49 21.83
N GLY A 278 -10.88 -8.03 21.05
CA GLY A 278 -12.05 -8.82 20.62
C GLY A 278 -12.05 -9.07 19.12
N GLU A 279 -12.28 -10.31 18.67
CA GLU A 279 -12.53 -10.59 17.25
C GLU A 279 -14.01 -10.31 16.93
N MET A 280 -14.25 -9.48 15.92
CA MET A 280 -15.53 -8.93 15.52
C MET A 280 -15.86 -9.31 14.07
N PRO A 281 -17.15 -9.39 13.68
CA PRO A 281 -17.51 -9.56 12.28
C PRO A 281 -17.00 -8.40 11.42
N LEU A 282 -16.74 -8.67 10.14
CA LEU A 282 -16.41 -7.63 9.17
C LEU A 282 -17.58 -6.63 9.04
N PRO A 283 -17.31 -5.33 8.86
CA PRO A 283 -18.34 -4.34 8.57
C PRO A 283 -19.18 -4.75 7.35
N VAL A 284 -20.48 -4.50 7.42
CA VAL A 284 -21.40 -4.76 6.30
C VAL A 284 -21.00 -3.88 5.12
N ARG A 285 -20.63 -4.52 4.01
CA ARG A 285 -20.40 -3.82 2.74
C ARG A 285 -21.75 -3.47 2.14
N ASP A 286 -22.03 -2.18 1.98
CA ASP A 286 -23.34 -1.77 1.50
C ASP A 286 -23.46 -1.71 -0.04
N THR A 287 -24.67 -1.58 -0.56
CA THR A 287 -24.92 -1.30 -1.98
C THR A 287 -24.50 0.12 -2.33
N ALA A 288 -23.73 0.29 -3.41
CA ALA A 288 -23.53 1.62 -3.99
C ALA A 288 -24.88 2.15 -4.52
N PRO A 289 -25.19 3.45 -4.36
CA PRO A 289 -26.36 4.03 -5.03
C PRO A 289 -26.16 4.01 -6.54
N ALA A 290 -27.25 3.88 -7.29
CA ALA A 290 -27.23 4.16 -8.73
C ALA A 290 -26.92 5.64 -8.95
N LEU A 291 -26.33 5.98 -10.11
CA LEU A 291 -26.16 7.38 -10.48
C LEU A 291 -27.40 7.87 -11.22
N GLU A 292 -27.89 9.05 -10.82
CA GLU A 292 -28.90 9.79 -11.58
C GLU A 292 -28.32 10.19 -12.94
N LYS A 293 -28.68 9.44 -13.98
CA LYS A 293 -28.29 9.69 -15.38
C LYS A 293 -29.15 10.82 -15.95
N SER A 294 -28.96 12.05 -15.48
CA SER A 294 -29.61 13.22 -16.06
C SER A 294 -29.19 13.41 -17.52
N GLU A 295 -30.09 13.08 -18.45
CA GLU A 295 -30.09 13.46 -19.88
C GLU A 295 -28.77 13.29 -20.66
N GLU A 296 -27.90 12.37 -20.22
CA GLU A 296 -26.58 12.16 -20.84
C GLU A 296 -26.71 11.48 -22.21
N VAL A 297 -26.66 12.26 -23.28
CA VAL A 297 -26.68 11.78 -24.66
C VAL A 297 -25.27 11.42 -25.12
N VAL A 298 -25.08 10.20 -25.60
CA VAL A 298 -23.80 9.74 -26.18
C VAL A 298 -23.80 10.00 -27.69
N ASP A 299 -22.88 10.83 -28.17
CA ASP A 299 -22.66 11.06 -29.60
C ASP A 299 -21.86 9.89 -30.20
N GLN A 300 -22.54 9.03 -30.97
CA GLN A 300 -21.96 7.85 -31.60
C GLN A 300 -21.02 8.19 -32.78
N GLU A 301 -21.25 9.31 -33.47
CA GLU A 301 -20.41 9.75 -34.60
C GLU A 301 -19.07 10.23 -34.05
N LEU A 302 -19.10 11.12 -33.05
CA LEU A 302 -17.90 11.58 -32.37
C LEU A 302 -17.19 10.44 -31.62
N SER A 303 -17.93 9.53 -30.97
CA SER A 303 -17.34 8.37 -30.30
C SER A 303 -16.51 7.50 -31.25
N THR A 304 -17.05 7.22 -32.44
CA THR A 304 -16.36 6.46 -33.50
C THR A 304 -15.16 7.25 -34.02
N GLN A 305 -15.33 8.54 -34.32
CA GLN A 305 -14.25 9.40 -34.81
C GLN A 305 -13.07 9.44 -33.83
N LEU A 306 -13.32 9.68 -32.54
CA LEU A 306 -12.29 9.73 -31.51
C LEU A 306 -11.58 8.38 -31.36
N LYS A 307 -12.33 7.27 -31.37
CA LYS A 307 -11.78 5.91 -31.26
C LYS A 307 -10.75 5.63 -32.37
N ASP A 308 -11.15 5.86 -33.62
CA ASP A 308 -10.42 5.40 -34.79
C ASP A 308 -9.31 6.37 -35.22
N GLN A 309 -9.51 7.68 -35.04
CA GLN A 309 -8.59 8.71 -35.56
C GLN A 309 -7.61 9.26 -34.51
N VAL A 310 -8.02 9.36 -33.24
CA VAL A 310 -7.27 10.09 -32.20
C VAL A 310 -6.76 9.15 -31.12
N LEU A 311 -7.65 8.41 -30.46
CA LEU A 311 -7.37 7.72 -29.20
C LEU A 311 -6.43 6.53 -29.39
N ALA A 312 -6.52 5.78 -30.49
CA ALA A 312 -5.61 4.68 -30.77
C ALA A 312 -4.13 5.15 -30.87
N GLY A 313 -3.89 6.28 -31.56
CA GLY A 313 -2.56 6.89 -31.67
C GLY A 313 -2.11 7.53 -30.36
N TYR A 314 -2.99 8.30 -29.71
CA TYR A 314 -2.74 8.92 -28.41
C TYR A 314 -2.35 7.89 -27.34
N PHE A 315 -3.16 6.85 -27.11
CA PHE A 315 -2.87 5.86 -26.07
C PHE A 315 -1.58 5.10 -26.36
N LYS A 316 -1.21 4.86 -27.62
CA LYS A 316 0.09 4.25 -27.98
C LYS A 316 1.27 5.16 -27.59
N ALA A 317 1.18 6.46 -27.85
CA ALA A 317 2.21 7.43 -27.45
C ALA A 317 2.26 7.61 -25.91
N TRP A 318 1.09 7.70 -25.28
CA TRP A 318 0.92 7.85 -23.83
C TRP A 318 1.44 6.63 -23.07
N ALA A 319 1.21 5.42 -23.57
CA ALA A 319 1.80 4.18 -23.04
C ALA A 319 3.33 4.27 -22.91
N ALA A 320 3.97 4.71 -23.99
CA ALA A 320 5.43 4.79 -24.11
C ALA A 320 6.04 6.03 -23.43
N SER A 321 5.23 6.98 -22.95
CA SER A 321 5.67 8.34 -22.60
C SER A 321 6.46 9.03 -23.73
N ASP A 322 6.07 8.79 -24.99
CA ASP A 322 6.64 9.50 -26.14
C ASP A 322 6.06 10.91 -26.19
N THR A 323 6.70 11.84 -25.48
CA THR A 323 6.31 13.24 -25.42
C THR A 323 6.28 13.91 -26.79
N THR A 324 7.12 13.47 -27.74
CA THR A 324 7.15 14.02 -29.10
C THR A 324 5.92 13.58 -29.89
N ALA A 325 5.56 12.30 -29.84
CA ALA A 325 4.32 11.81 -30.46
C ALA A 325 3.07 12.39 -29.76
N LEU A 326 3.09 12.58 -28.43
CA LEU A 326 1.97 13.15 -27.68
C LEU A 326 1.60 14.56 -28.13
N THR A 327 2.56 15.43 -28.50
CA THR A 327 2.26 16.78 -29.03
C THR A 327 1.34 16.78 -30.26
N ARG A 328 1.23 15.66 -30.98
CA ARG A 328 0.35 15.53 -32.16
C ARG A 328 -1.10 15.25 -31.82
N PHE A 329 -1.36 14.88 -30.56
CA PHE A 329 -2.67 14.45 -30.07
C PHE A 329 -3.18 15.33 -28.93
N THR A 330 -2.35 16.21 -28.35
CA THR A 330 -2.70 17.05 -27.20
C THR A 330 -2.80 18.53 -27.55
N THR A 331 -3.63 19.29 -26.84
CA THR A 331 -3.65 20.76 -26.96
C THR A 331 -2.38 21.38 -26.34
N PRO A 332 -1.96 22.60 -26.74
CA PRO A 332 -0.81 23.28 -26.13
C PRO A 332 -0.98 23.59 -24.63
N ASP A 333 -2.23 23.65 -24.15
CA ASP A 333 -2.63 23.87 -22.76
C ASP A 333 -3.05 22.57 -22.04
N ALA A 334 -2.69 21.40 -22.58
CA ALA A 334 -3.05 20.11 -22.01
C ALA A 334 -2.43 19.88 -20.62
N THR A 335 -3.13 19.13 -19.78
CA THR A 335 -2.71 18.89 -18.39
C THR A 335 -1.45 18.01 -18.32
N PRO A 336 -0.68 18.07 -17.21
CA PRO A 336 0.47 17.19 -17.00
C PRO A 336 0.14 15.70 -17.17
N ALA A 337 -1.07 15.27 -16.75
CA ALA A 337 -1.53 13.89 -16.90
C ALA A 337 -1.71 13.49 -18.37
N ALA A 338 -2.15 14.41 -19.24
CA ALA A 338 -2.32 14.16 -20.66
C ALA A 338 -0.99 14.02 -21.42
N VAL A 339 0.09 14.67 -20.94
CA VAL A 339 1.39 14.74 -21.63
C VAL A 339 2.51 13.88 -21.00
N SER A 340 2.35 13.36 -19.77
CA SER A 340 3.42 12.58 -19.10
C SER A 340 3.51 11.13 -19.56
N GLY A 341 2.37 10.50 -19.89
CA GLY A 341 2.30 9.07 -20.19
C GLY A 341 2.50 8.13 -18.98
N LEU A 342 2.65 6.84 -19.29
CA LEU A 342 2.74 5.71 -18.34
C LEU A 342 4.14 5.07 -18.25
N ALA A 343 5.15 5.64 -18.91
CA ALA A 343 6.55 5.18 -18.91
C ALA A 343 6.75 3.69 -19.24
N GLY A 344 5.90 3.11 -20.09
CA GLY A 344 5.93 1.71 -20.49
C GLY A 344 5.40 0.71 -19.44
N ALA A 345 4.80 1.17 -18.34
CA ALA A 345 4.21 0.30 -17.32
C ALA A 345 3.02 -0.54 -17.85
N LEU A 346 2.31 -0.01 -18.85
CA LEU A 346 1.32 -0.73 -19.65
C LEU A 346 1.72 -0.61 -21.13
N THR A 347 1.46 -1.67 -21.90
CA THR A 347 1.88 -1.79 -23.31
C THR A 347 0.69 -2.19 -24.19
N ALA A 348 0.88 -2.21 -25.52
CA ALA A 348 -0.08 -2.70 -26.51
C ALA A 348 -1.56 -2.25 -26.27
N PRO A 349 -1.85 -0.95 -26.15
CA PRO A 349 -3.22 -0.47 -25.95
C PRO A 349 -4.13 -0.83 -27.12
N VAL A 350 -5.32 -1.34 -26.78
CA VAL A 350 -6.45 -1.53 -27.68
C VAL A 350 -7.63 -0.75 -27.14
N VAL A 351 -8.03 0.32 -27.83
CA VAL A 351 -9.22 1.11 -27.46
C VAL A 351 -10.46 0.29 -27.77
N GLN A 352 -11.12 -0.21 -26.73
CA GLN A 352 -12.28 -1.10 -26.86
C GLN A 352 -13.57 -0.31 -27.10
N GLU A 353 -13.80 0.71 -26.27
CA GLU A 353 -15.06 1.46 -26.20
C GLU A 353 -14.75 2.95 -25.98
N VAL A 354 -15.53 3.81 -26.62
CA VAL A 354 -15.51 5.26 -26.46
C VAL A 354 -16.96 5.73 -26.37
N GLN A 355 -17.26 6.58 -25.41
CA GLN A 355 -18.54 7.28 -25.29
C GLN A 355 -18.24 8.77 -25.16
N ALA A 356 -18.29 9.50 -26.27
CA ALA A 356 -18.25 10.95 -26.29
C ALA A 356 -19.61 11.50 -25.84
N LEU A 357 -19.59 12.42 -24.88
CA LEU A 357 -20.80 12.92 -24.24
C LEU A 357 -21.21 14.22 -24.95
N ALA A 358 -22.41 14.23 -25.51
CA ALA A 358 -22.93 15.40 -26.21
C ALA A 358 -23.12 16.59 -25.23
N PRO A 359 -23.13 17.83 -25.72
CA PRO A 359 -23.37 19.00 -24.87
C PRO A 359 -24.74 18.94 -24.19
N GLU A 360 -24.86 19.53 -23.00
CA GLU A 360 -26.12 19.65 -22.28
C GLU A 360 -27.23 20.26 -23.17
N GLY A 361 -28.44 19.73 -23.07
CA GLY A 361 -29.56 20.12 -23.94
C GLY A 361 -29.56 19.48 -25.34
N THR A 362 -28.61 18.59 -25.66
CA THR A 362 -28.69 17.78 -26.89
C THR A 362 -29.83 16.77 -26.77
N GLU A 363 -30.78 16.78 -27.70
CA GLU A 363 -31.85 15.78 -27.77
C GLU A 363 -31.32 14.39 -28.18
N VAL A 364 -31.85 13.33 -27.56
CA VAL A 364 -31.53 11.94 -27.91
C VAL A 364 -31.79 11.67 -29.40
N GLY A 365 -30.78 11.18 -30.11
CA GLY A 365 -30.88 10.84 -31.53
C GLY A 365 -30.76 12.02 -32.50
N LYS A 366 -30.49 13.24 -32.02
CA LYS A 366 -30.04 14.34 -32.88
C LYS A 366 -28.52 14.33 -33.04
N LYS A 367 -28.04 14.89 -34.14
CA LYS A 367 -26.62 15.14 -34.35
C LYS A 367 -26.18 16.35 -33.50
N ALA A 368 -25.19 16.14 -32.63
CA ALA A 368 -24.58 17.23 -31.88
C ALA A 368 -23.72 18.12 -32.79
N THR A 369 -23.58 19.39 -32.42
CA THR A 369 -22.70 20.35 -33.09
C THR A 369 -21.73 20.95 -32.09
N TYR A 370 -20.46 21.08 -32.48
CA TYR A 370 -19.39 21.48 -31.59
C TYR A 370 -18.68 22.73 -32.11
N ALA A 371 -18.67 23.79 -31.31
CA ALA A 371 -17.93 25.01 -31.62
C ALA A 371 -16.41 24.78 -31.56
N GLN A 372 -15.63 25.59 -32.28
CA GLN A 372 -14.18 25.58 -32.13
C GLN A 372 -13.78 26.06 -30.73
N GLY A 373 -12.83 25.36 -30.10
CA GLY A 373 -12.44 25.56 -28.70
C GLY A 373 -13.33 24.85 -27.68
N GLN A 374 -14.44 24.23 -28.11
CA GLN A 374 -15.34 23.53 -27.20
C GLN A 374 -14.70 22.26 -26.65
N ALA A 375 -14.68 22.15 -25.32
CA ALA A 375 -14.30 20.94 -24.62
C ALA A 375 -15.48 19.95 -24.57
N VAL A 376 -15.19 18.67 -24.78
CA VAL A 376 -16.16 17.57 -24.77
C VAL A 376 -15.59 16.44 -23.91
N PRO A 377 -16.32 16.01 -22.86
CA PRO A 377 -15.89 14.87 -22.07
C PRO A 377 -16.21 13.56 -22.80
N ALA A 378 -15.33 12.58 -22.66
CA ALA A 378 -15.48 11.24 -23.20
C ALA A 378 -15.07 10.18 -22.17
N ARG A 379 -15.81 9.08 -22.12
CA ARG A 379 -15.45 7.88 -21.34
C ARG A 379 -14.79 6.89 -22.29
N VAL A 380 -13.60 6.41 -21.94
CA VAL A 380 -12.82 5.52 -22.82
C VAL A 380 -12.40 4.27 -22.06
N THR A 381 -12.63 3.11 -22.64
CA THR A 381 -12.16 1.82 -22.13
C THR A 381 -11.05 1.30 -23.03
N VAL A 382 -9.90 1.00 -22.43
CA VAL A 382 -8.71 0.47 -23.10
C VAL A 382 -8.36 -0.89 -22.48
N VAL A 383 -8.08 -1.87 -23.32
CA VAL A 383 -7.44 -3.13 -22.93
C VAL A 383 -5.93 -2.96 -23.14
N TRP A 384 -5.16 -3.26 -22.11
CA TRP A 384 -3.71 -3.11 -22.08
C TRP A 384 -3.01 -4.46 -21.99
N GLY A 385 -1.85 -4.59 -22.62
CA GLY A 385 -0.87 -5.63 -22.30
C GLY A 385 0.03 -5.22 -21.13
N GLY A 386 0.66 -6.22 -20.50
CA GLY A 386 1.61 -6.03 -19.40
C GLY A 386 0.95 -5.74 -18.06
N GLY A 387 1.73 -5.20 -17.11
CA GLY A 387 1.26 -4.90 -15.75
C GLY A 387 1.32 -6.06 -14.74
N GLY A 388 2.02 -7.16 -15.07
CA GLY A 388 2.48 -8.13 -14.07
C GLY A 388 3.65 -7.58 -13.26
N ALA A 389 3.86 -8.09 -12.04
CA ALA A 389 5.02 -7.74 -11.21
C ALA A 389 6.33 -8.34 -11.76
N ASP A 390 6.22 -9.43 -12.53
CA ASP A 390 7.29 -10.06 -13.29
C ASP A 390 7.22 -9.65 -14.77
N ASP A 391 8.37 -9.61 -15.46
CA ASP A 391 8.55 -9.11 -16.85
C ASP A 391 7.82 -9.92 -17.97
N ALA A 392 6.78 -10.67 -17.65
CA ALA A 392 5.87 -11.33 -18.58
C ALA A 392 4.96 -10.32 -19.33
N LYS A 393 5.56 -9.43 -20.13
CA LYS A 393 4.94 -8.26 -20.79
C LYS A 393 3.94 -8.58 -21.91
N ALA A 394 3.37 -9.80 -21.97
CA ALA A 394 2.55 -10.27 -23.09
C ALA A 394 1.28 -11.07 -22.72
N GLU A 395 1.20 -11.76 -21.56
CA GLU A 395 0.06 -12.66 -21.26
C GLU A 395 -1.06 -12.04 -20.41
N VAL A 396 -0.82 -10.89 -19.76
CA VAL A 396 -1.84 -10.23 -18.93
C VAL A 396 -2.57 -9.17 -19.75
N ALA A 397 -3.88 -9.34 -19.93
CA ALA A 397 -4.77 -8.35 -20.52
C ALA A 397 -5.51 -7.56 -19.42
N LEU A 398 -5.22 -6.27 -19.29
CA LEU A 398 -5.79 -5.39 -18.25
C LEU A 398 -6.80 -4.41 -18.87
N LYS A 399 -8.09 -4.62 -18.59
CA LYS A 399 -9.14 -3.62 -18.89
C LYS A 399 -9.00 -2.43 -17.93
N ARG A 400 -8.91 -1.21 -18.45
CA ARG A 400 -8.88 0.06 -17.70
C ARG A 400 -9.77 1.08 -18.38
N SER A 401 -10.47 1.90 -17.60
CA SER A 401 -11.33 2.96 -18.13
C SER A 401 -10.86 4.33 -17.63
N TYR A 402 -11.05 5.33 -18.49
CA TYR A 402 -10.55 6.69 -18.34
C TYR A 402 -11.66 7.70 -18.64
N ARG A 403 -11.60 8.85 -17.99
CA ARG A 403 -12.32 10.07 -18.38
C ARG A 403 -11.35 10.95 -19.13
N VAL A 404 -11.68 11.31 -20.35
CA VAL A 404 -10.83 12.09 -21.26
C VAL A 404 -11.58 13.37 -21.62
N THR A 405 -10.90 14.51 -21.65
CA THR A 405 -11.45 15.75 -22.20
C THR A 405 -10.80 16.01 -23.54
N VAL A 406 -11.58 16.01 -24.62
CA VAL A 406 -11.12 16.45 -25.95
C VAL A 406 -11.58 17.87 -26.22
N VAL A 407 -10.89 18.56 -27.12
CA VAL A 407 -11.24 19.91 -27.58
C VAL A 407 -11.33 19.91 -29.10
N ASN A 408 -12.40 20.48 -29.64
CA ASN A 408 -12.54 20.68 -31.09
C ASN A 408 -11.65 21.86 -31.53
N THR A 409 -10.75 21.65 -32.48
CA THR A 409 -9.87 22.70 -33.01
C THR A 409 -10.04 22.81 -34.52
N ALA A 410 -9.50 23.88 -35.13
CA ALA A 410 -9.44 23.99 -36.60
C ALA A 410 -8.67 22.85 -37.30
N GLN A 411 -7.90 22.05 -36.54
CA GLN A 411 -7.10 20.92 -37.03
C GLN A 411 -7.75 19.56 -36.69
N GLY A 412 -8.94 19.55 -36.07
CA GLY A 412 -9.60 18.35 -35.55
C GLY A 412 -9.58 18.26 -34.02
N TRP A 413 -9.74 17.06 -33.49
CA TRP A 413 -9.91 16.80 -32.05
C TRP A 413 -8.57 16.51 -31.35
N PHE A 414 -8.31 17.23 -30.25
CA PHE A 414 -7.09 17.08 -29.45
C PHE A 414 -7.44 16.85 -27.97
N ILE A 415 -6.62 16.05 -27.30
CA ILE A 415 -6.72 15.73 -25.87
C ILE A 415 -6.25 16.92 -25.04
N LYS A 416 -7.09 17.41 -24.15
CA LYS A 416 -6.74 18.43 -23.15
C LYS A 416 -6.46 17.83 -21.78
N ASP A 417 -7.17 16.77 -21.39
CA ASP A 417 -7.05 16.17 -20.06
C ASP A 417 -7.37 14.67 -20.05
N ILE A 418 -6.83 13.94 -19.08
CA ILE A 418 -7.12 12.51 -18.85
C ILE A 418 -7.04 12.14 -17.36
N HIS A 419 -8.04 11.40 -16.90
CA HIS A 419 -8.15 10.88 -15.54
C HIS A 419 -8.43 9.38 -15.55
N GLY A 420 -7.87 8.67 -14.57
CA GLY A 420 -8.22 7.27 -14.32
C GLY A 420 -9.64 7.11 -13.77
N GLY A 421 -10.26 5.98 -14.11
CA GLY A 421 -11.55 5.56 -13.58
C GLY A 421 -12.74 6.20 -14.28
N VAL A 422 -13.78 5.40 -14.47
CA VAL A 422 -15.15 5.80 -14.83
C VAL A 422 -16.06 5.21 -13.75
N MET A 423 -17.09 5.95 -13.33
CA MET A 423 -18.05 5.46 -12.34
C MET A 423 -18.94 4.38 -12.95
N ASP A 424 -19.34 3.37 -12.17
CA ASP A 424 -20.46 2.51 -12.54
C ASP A 424 -21.77 3.29 -12.29
N PRO A 425 -22.58 3.57 -13.32
CA PRO A 425 -23.81 4.31 -13.13
C PRO A 425 -24.98 3.44 -12.68
N THR A 426 -24.79 2.11 -12.60
CA THR A 426 -25.80 1.14 -12.14
C THR A 426 -25.83 1.05 -10.62
N GLY A 427 -24.67 1.12 -9.98
CA GLY A 427 -24.53 0.90 -8.54
C GLY A 427 -24.84 -0.54 -8.13
N GLY A 428 -25.35 -0.72 -6.91
CA GLY A 428 -25.70 -2.01 -6.33
C GLY A 428 -24.51 -2.73 -5.67
N ARG A 429 -24.60 -4.06 -5.64
CA ARG A 429 -23.58 -4.98 -5.11
C ARG A 429 -23.15 -5.95 -6.21
N ALA A 430 -21.85 -6.19 -6.33
CA ALA A 430 -21.29 -7.12 -7.32
C ALA A 430 -21.41 -8.60 -6.88
N ASP A 431 -21.64 -8.85 -5.59
CA ASP A 431 -21.80 -10.16 -4.97
C ASP A 431 -23.25 -10.63 -4.89
N THR A 432 -24.23 -9.75 -5.12
CA THR A 432 -25.62 -10.17 -5.35
C THR A 432 -25.78 -10.72 -6.77
N PRO A 433 -26.23 -11.98 -6.96
CA PRO A 433 -26.52 -12.50 -8.29
C PRO A 433 -27.64 -11.67 -8.92
N SER A 434 -27.33 -11.05 -10.06
CA SER A 434 -28.31 -10.25 -10.79
C SER A 434 -29.55 -11.09 -11.09
N PRO A 435 -30.78 -10.63 -10.76
CA PRO A 435 -31.98 -11.31 -11.21
C PRO A 435 -31.98 -11.25 -12.74
N ALA A 436 -31.84 -12.42 -13.36
CA ALA A 436 -31.62 -12.52 -14.80
C ALA A 436 -32.68 -11.73 -15.58
N SER A 437 -32.23 -10.89 -16.51
CA SER A 437 -33.10 -10.29 -17.52
C SER A 437 -33.98 -11.38 -18.14
N PRO A 438 -35.29 -11.17 -18.33
CA PRO A 438 -36.25 -12.23 -18.63
C PRO A 438 -35.98 -12.84 -20.02
N THR A 439 -35.14 -13.86 -20.03
CA THR A 439 -34.77 -14.58 -21.24
C THR A 439 -35.85 -15.63 -21.48
N ALA A 440 -36.71 -15.31 -22.44
CA ALA A 440 -37.66 -16.16 -23.16
C ALA A 440 -37.95 -17.55 -22.56
N SER A 441 -39.21 -17.75 -22.13
CA SER A 441 -39.80 -19.07 -21.94
C SER A 441 -39.46 -19.99 -23.13
N PRO A 442 -38.89 -21.18 -22.93
CA PRO A 442 -38.58 -22.07 -24.03
C PRO A 442 -39.88 -22.60 -24.66
N THR A 443 -40.17 -22.15 -25.88
CA THR A 443 -41.20 -22.73 -26.74
C THR A 443 -40.87 -24.19 -27.01
N VAL A 444 -41.61 -25.11 -26.38
CA VAL A 444 -41.50 -26.54 -26.66
C VAL A 444 -42.26 -26.85 -27.95
N ALA A 445 -41.54 -27.06 -29.03
CA ALA A 445 -42.06 -27.68 -30.25
C ALA A 445 -42.12 -29.21 -30.10
N PRO A 446 -43.06 -29.92 -30.74
CA PRO A 446 -43.52 -31.23 -30.27
C PRO A 446 -42.66 -32.41 -30.76
N ALA A 447 -42.43 -33.37 -29.86
CA ALA A 447 -41.97 -34.71 -30.21
C ALA A 447 -43.19 -35.64 -30.39
N SER A 448 -43.46 -36.03 -31.63
CA SER A 448 -44.46 -37.04 -31.99
C SER A 448 -43.94 -38.47 -31.74
N GLY A 449 -44.65 -39.30 -30.97
CA GLY A 449 -44.28 -40.71 -30.77
C GLY A 449 -45.12 -41.44 -29.72
N ALA A 450 -46.20 -42.08 -30.17
CA ALA A 450 -47.22 -42.74 -29.35
C ALA A 450 -46.76 -43.77 -28.30
N SER A 451 -47.44 -43.79 -27.13
CA SER A 451 -48.27 -44.93 -26.68
C SER A 451 -49.13 -44.57 -25.45
N ALA A 452 -50.43 -44.85 -25.53
CA ALA A 452 -51.42 -44.82 -24.43
C ALA A 452 -51.58 -46.26 -23.86
N PRO A 453 -52.46 -46.59 -22.87
CA PRO A 453 -53.50 -45.81 -22.15
C PRO A 453 -53.33 -45.87 -20.59
N ALA A 454 -54.24 -45.47 -19.68
CA ALA A 454 -55.68 -45.17 -19.74
C ALA A 454 -56.13 -44.14 -18.65
N ALA A 455 -57.34 -43.59 -18.80
CA ALA A 455 -58.06 -42.75 -17.82
C ALA A 455 -58.90 -43.63 -16.84
N PRO A 456 -59.76 -43.15 -15.90
CA PRO A 456 -60.66 -41.96 -15.89
C PRO A 456 -60.38 -40.96 -14.73
N ALA A 457 -60.80 -39.69 -14.69
CA ALA A 457 -62.04 -38.99 -15.06
C ALA A 457 -63.23 -39.17 -14.07
N ALA A 458 -63.46 -38.19 -13.19
CA ALA A 458 -64.75 -37.89 -12.55
C ALA A 458 -64.78 -36.45 -11.98
N ALA A 459 -65.98 -35.88 -11.79
CA ALA A 459 -66.23 -34.44 -11.67
C ALA A 459 -66.88 -34.05 -10.29
N PRO A 460 -67.40 -32.81 -10.05
CA PRO A 460 -67.43 -32.19 -8.72
C PRO A 460 -68.77 -32.23 -7.95
N SER A 461 -68.70 -31.97 -6.64
CA SER A 461 -69.75 -31.44 -5.72
C SER A 461 -69.09 -31.19 -4.34
N GLY A 462 -69.55 -30.34 -3.43
CA GLY A 462 -70.72 -29.46 -3.36
C GLY A 462 -70.60 -28.50 -2.15
N ALA A 463 -71.59 -27.66 -1.89
CA ALA A 463 -71.53 -26.56 -0.91
C ALA A 463 -71.68 -26.99 0.57
N ALA A 464 -71.13 -26.20 1.51
CA ALA A 464 -71.88 -25.57 2.63
C ALA A 464 -70.97 -24.82 3.64
N SER A 465 -71.48 -23.68 4.15
CA SER A 465 -71.06 -23.00 5.39
C SER A 465 -72.10 -23.35 6.50
N PRO A 466 -72.06 -22.89 7.79
CA PRO A 466 -71.27 -21.79 8.39
C PRO A 466 -70.79 -22.00 9.85
N ALA A 467 -70.33 -20.89 10.47
CA ALA A 467 -70.57 -20.44 11.86
C ALA A 467 -69.36 -20.32 12.83
N SER A 468 -69.36 -19.18 13.53
CA SER A 468 -68.41 -18.69 14.56
C SER A 468 -68.80 -19.19 15.98
N PRO A 469 -68.09 -18.88 17.10
CA PRO A 469 -67.99 -17.52 17.65
C PRO A 469 -66.67 -17.12 18.39
N LYS A 470 -66.65 -15.83 18.79
CA LYS A 470 -65.63 -15.05 19.53
C LYS A 470 -66.00 -14.98 21.04
N PRO A 471 -65.03 -14.73 21.95
CA PRO A 471 -65.02 -13.50 22.78
C PRO A 471 -63.59 -12.86 22.81
N ALA A 472 -63.35 -11.54 22.81
CA ALA A 472 -63.68 -10.50 23.81
C ALA A 472 -63.00 -10.78 25.18
N ALA A 473 -62.24 -9.86 25.82
CA ALA A 473 -62.40 -8.40 25.88
C ALA A 473 -61.10 -7.58 26.17
N SER A 474 -61.15 -6.28 25.84
CA SER A 474 -60.66 -5.05 26.54
C SER A 474 -59.30 -5.02 27.29
N ALA A 475 -58.31 -4.13 27.05
CA ALA A 475 -58.26 -2.65 26.84
C ALA A 475 -58.49 -1.79 28.11
N PRO A 476 -57.93 -0.56 28.27
CA PRO A 476 -56.88 0.16 27.51
C PRO A 476 -55.78 0.80 28.43
N ALA A 477 -55.08 1.85 27.93
CA ALA A 477 -53.86 2.47 28.47
C ALA A 477 -54.05 3.53 29.59
N HIS A 478 -52.92 3.91 30.19
CA HIS A 478 -52.64 5.27 30.69
C HIS A 478 -51.18 5.65 30.44
#